data_AF-A0A496PXU3-F1
#
_entry.id   AF-A0A496PXU3-F1
#
_cell.length_a   1.000
_cell.length_b   1.000
_cell.length_c   1.000
_cell.angle_alpha   90.00
_cell.angle_beta   90.00
_cell.angle_gamma   90.00
#
_symmetry.space_group_name_H-M   'P 1'
#
loop_
_entity.id
_entity.type
_entity.pdbx_description
1 polymer ?
#
loop_
_entity_poly.entity_id
_entity_poly.type
_entity_poly.pdbx_seq_one_letter_code
_entity_poly.pdbx_strand_id
1 'polypeptide(L)'
;MQTIIKVAISLLLSACTIGVWAQDIVHDAEYYILESQNGERWAAEDKELDQKLAALKEKYGQPPNIVYILWDDQQVGAVGNAMIQQNLGYTTPNINKMAAEGINFSRMYSEPACTPTRAAFLTGRHPVRNGMAVVGMPHEFSGLSAEEVTIAEVLSEAGYATA
;
A
#
# COMPACT_ATOMS: atom_id res chain seq x y z
N MET A 1 -8.92 -25.34 50.20
CA MET A 1 -9.52 -24.04 49.82
C MET A 1 -8.64 -23.22 48.87
N GLN A 2 -7.31 -23.20 49.03
CA GLN A 2 -6.40 -22.45 48.15
C GLN A 2 -6.27 -22.99 46.70
N THR A 3 -6.51 -24.29 46.48
CA THR A 3 -6.38 -24.92 45.16
C THR A 3 -7.53 -24.59 44.22
N ILE A 4 -8.75 -24.42 44.75
CA ILE A 4 -9.95 -24.10 43.97
C ILE A 4 -9.90 -22.65 43.47
N ILE A 5 -9.36 -21.73 44.28
CA ILE A 5 -9.19 -20.32 43.92
C ILE A 5 -8.15 -20.15 42.79
N LYS A 6 -7.05 -20.92 42.83
CA LYS A 6 -6.03 -20.87 41.77
C LYS A 6 -6.56 -21.38 40.42
N VAL A 7 -7.33 -22.46 40.41
CA VAL A 7 -7.93 -23.01 39.18
C VAL A 7 -8.99 -22.06 38.59
N ALA A 8 -9.80 -21.41 39.43
CA ALA A 8 -10.78 -20.42 38.97
C ALA A 8 -10.12 -19.19 38.33
N ILE A 9 -9.00 -18.71 38.88
CA ILE A 9 -8.24 -17.58 38.32
C ILE A 9 -7.56 -17.96 36.99
N SER A 10 -7.03 -19.19 36.86
CA SER A 10 -6.44 -19.68 35.60
C SER A 10 -7.47 -19.83 34.47
N LEU A 11 -8.70 -20.25 34.80
CA LEU A 11 -9.79 -20.37 33.82
C LEU A 11 -10.35 -19.01 33.36
N LEU A 12 -10.37 -18.01 34.24
CA LEU A 12 -10.78 -16.64 33.91
C LEU A 12 -9.79 -15.91 33.00
N LEU A 13 -8.49 -16.21 33.11
CA LEU A 13 -7.45 -15.62 32.25
C LEU A 13 -7.38 -16.24 30.85
N SER A 14 -7.90 -17.45 30.65
CA SER A 14 -7.91 -18.12 29.34
C SER A 14 -9.11 -17.74 28.46
N ALA A 15 -10.10 -16.99 28.99
CA ALA A 15 -11.36 -16.71 28.31
C ALA A 15 -11.39 -15.34 27.58
N CYS A 16 -10.31 -14.57 27.61
CA CYS A 16 -10.27 -13.22 27.06
C CYS A 16 -9.29 -13.07 25.87
N THR A 17 -9.13 -14.09 25.05
CA THR A 17 -8.62 -13.90 23.69
C THR A 17 -9.75 -13.33 22.85
N ILE A 18 -9.96 -12.01 22.95
CA ILE A 18 -10.74 -11.29 21.95
C ILE A 18 -9.92 -11.41 20.67
N GLY A 19 -10.24 -12.39 19.84
CA GLY A 19 -9.75 -12.42 18.47
C GLY A 19 -10.18 -11.11 17.82
N VAL A 20 -9.24 -10.25 17.50
CA VAL A 20 -9.50 -9.11 16.62
C VAL A 20 -9.67 -9.71 15.24
N TRP A 21 -10.92 -10.04 14.90
CA TRP A 21 -11.28 -10.43 13.55
C TRP A 21 -11.12 -9.20 12.67
N ALA A 22 -10.53 -9.38 11.49
CA ALA A 22 -10.51 -8.32 10.47
C ALA A 22 -11.97 -7.90 10.23
N GLN A 23 -12.27 -6.64 10.51
CA GLN A 23 -13.58 -6.08 10.18
C GLN A 23 -13.72 -6.04 8.66
N ASP A 24 -14.95 -6.18 8.17
CA ASP A 24 -15.23 -5.99 6.75
C ASP A 24 -14.72 -4.59 6.32
N ILE A 25 -14.21 -4.52 5.08
CA ILE A 25 -13.73 -3.26 4.53
C ILE A 25 -14.91 -2.29 4.45
N VAL A 26 -14.82 -1.18 5.17
CA VAL A 26 -15.80 -0.09 5.09
C VAL A 26 -15.39 0.83 3.94
N HIS A 27 -16.19 0.81 2.87
CA HIS A 27 -15.99 1.69 1.72
C HIS A 27 -16.68 3.05 1.93
N ASP A 28 -16.18 4.07 1.23
CA ASP A 28 -16.84 5.37 1.20
C ASP A 28 -18.01 5.40 0.20
N ALA A 29 -18.74 6.51 0.16
CA ALA A 29 -19.88 6.66 -0.74
C ALA A 29 -19.47 6.65 -2.22
N GLU A 30 -18.28 7.14 -2.55
CA GLU A 30 -17.78 7.22 -3.93
C GLU A 30 -17.53 5.83 -4.50
N TYR A 31 -16.96 4.92 -3.70
CA TYR A 31 -16.78 3.52 -4.07
C TYR A 31 -18.08 2.88 -4.58
N TYR A 32 -19.18 2.98 -3.83
CA TYR A 32 -20.44 2.34 -4.21
C TYR A 32 -21.03 2.92 -5.51
N ILE A 33 -20.81 4.21 -5.77
CA ILE A 33 -21.20 4.84 -7.04
C ILE A 33 -20.39 4.23 -8.18
N LEU A 34 -19.07 4.12 -8.03
CA LEU A 34 -18.19 3.56 -9.05
C LEU A 34 -18.44 2.07 -9.28
N GLU A 35 -18.69 1.31 -8.21
CA GLU A 35 -19.08 -0.10 -8.27
C GLU A 35 -20.39 -0.27 -9.04
N SER A 36 -21.40 0.57 -8.79
CA SER A 36 -22.66 0.52 -9.55
C SER A 36 -22.46 0.79 -11.05
N GLN A 37 -21.48 1.62 -11.40
CA GLN A 37 -21.18 2.00 -12.78
C GLN A 37 -20.27 1.00 -13.51
N ASN A 38 -19.38 0.32 -12.78
CA ASN A 38 -18.27 -0.44 -13.39
C ASN A 38 -18.13 -1.87 -12.85
N GLY A 39 -18.83 -2.25 -11.79
CA GLY A 39 -18.58 -3.49 -11.05
C GLY A 39 -18.67 -4.76 -11.90
N GLU A 40 -19.66 -4.85 -12.80
CA GLU A 40 -19.76 -5.99 -13.72
C GLU A 40 -18.56 -6.07 -14.67
N ARG A 41 -18.07 -4.92 -15.15
CA ARG A 41 -16.88 -4.83 -16.01
C ARG A 41 -15.64 -5.23 -15.23
N TRP A 42 -15.44 -4.69 -14.03
CA TRP A 42 -14.31 -5.05 -13.17
C TRP A 42 -14.31 -6.55 -12.84
N ALA A 43 -15.45 -7.12 -12.49
CA ALA A 43 -15.56 -8.55 -12.21
C ALA A 43 -15.26 -9.45 -13.43
N ALA A 44 -15.46 -8.95 -14.65
CA ALA A 44 -15.05 -9.65 -15.87
C ALA A 44 -13.54 -9.48 -16.13
N GLU A 45 -13.01 -8.27 -15.97
CA GLU A 45 -11.57 -7.95 -16.10
C GLU A 45 -10.72 -8.73 -15.07
N ASP A 46 -11.20 -8.87 -13.83
CA ASP A 46 -10.54 -9.62 -12.76
C ASP A 46 -10.33 -11.10 -13.14
N LYS A 47 -11.32 -11.71 -13.80
CA LYS A 47 -11.20 -13.11 -14.27
C LYS A 47 -10.10 -13.27 -15.32
N GLU A 48 -9.99 -12.31 -16.23
CA GLU A 48 -8.92 -12.31 -17.23
C GLU A 48 -7.56 -12.09 -16.57
N LEU A 49 -7.48 -11.18 -15.61
CA LEU A 49 -6.28 -10.89 -14.85
C LEU A 49 -5.80 -12.12 -14.06
N ASP A 50 -6.72 -12.81 -13.37
CA ASP A 50 -6.42 -14.03 -12.62
C ASP A 50 -5.86 -15.13 -13.51
N GLN A 51 -6.45 -15.33 -14.70
CA GLN A 51 -5.94 -16.29 -15.69
C GLN A 51 -4.53 -15.93 -16.14
N LYS A 52 -4.28 -14.64 -16.40
CA LYS A 52 -2.96 -14.16 -16.80
C LYS A 52 -1.93 -14.33 -15.68
N LEU A 53 -2.28 -14.03 -14.44
CA LEU A 53 -1.43 -14.21 -13.28
C LEU A 53 -1.11 -15.70 -13.04
N ALA A 54 -2.10 -16.59 -13.19
CA ALA A 54 -1.91 -18.03 -13.09
C ALA A 54 -0.95 -18.55 -14.17
N ALA A 55 -1.13 -18.13 -15.43
CA ALA A 55 -0.24 -18.51 -16.53
C ALA A 55 1.20 -17.99 -16.34
N LEU A 56 1.36 -16.76 -15.83
CA LEU A 56 2.68 -16.21 -15.50
C LEU A 56 3.34 -17.00 -14.36
N LYS A 57 2.56 -17.35 -13.32
CA LYS A 57 3.05 -18.16 -12.20
C LYS A 57 3.48 -19.56 -12.66
N GLU A 58 2.72 -20.20 -13.54
CA GLU A 58 3.10 -21.48 -14.14
C GLU A 58 4.41 -21.36 -14.95
N LYS A 59 4.52 -20.30 -15.75
CA LYS A 59 5.69 -20.07 -16.61
C LYS A 59 6.98 -19.78 -15.83
N TYR A 60 6.90 -18.97 -14.77
CA TYR A 60 8.07 -18.47 -14.04
C TYR A 60 8.29 -19.15 -12.68
N GLY A 61 7.36 -19.99 -12.22
CA GLY A 61 7.44 -20.71 -10.95
C GLY A 61 7.26 -19.83 -9.70
N GLN A 62 6.93 -18.54 -9.87
CA GLN A 62 6.85 -17.56 -8.79
C GLN A 62 5.84 -16.45 -9.14
N PRO A 63 5.30 -15.73 -8.14
CA PRO A 63 4.44 -14.58 -8.40
C PRO A 63 5.23 -13.39 -9.02
N PRO A 64 4.56 -12.37 -9.58
CA PRO A 64 5.23 -11.25 -10.25
C PRO A 64 6.09 -10.40 -9.31
N ASN A 65 7.28 -10.00 -9.73
CA ASN A 65 8.10 -9.08 -8.94
C ASN A 65 7.47 -7.68 -8.88
N ILE A 66 7.37 -7.11 -7.68
CA ILE A 66 6.87 -5.76 -7.45
C ILE A 66 8.08 -4.84 -7.26
N VAL A 67 8.19 -3.83 -8.12
CA VAL A 67 9.25 -2.82 -8.04
C VAL A 67 8.61 -1.45 -7.89
N TYR A 68 8.81 -0.84 -6.73
CA TYR A 68 8.36 0.52 -6.44
C TYR A 68 9.52 1.50 -6.54
N ILE A 69 9.34 2.55 -7.34
CA ILE A 69 10.33 3.62 -7.51
C ILE A 69 9.70 4.91 -7.01
N LEU A 70 10.20 5.40 -5.87
CA LEU A 70 9.89 6.73 -5.38
C LEU A 70 11.04 7.68 -5.75
N TRP A 71 10.75 8.62 -6.64
CA TRP A 71 11.69 9.68 -6.97
C TRP A 71 11.43 10.89 -6.08
N ASP A 72 12.44 11.24 -5.27
CA ASP A 72 12.33 12.34 -4.31
C ASP A 72 12.29 13.73 -4.97
N ASP A 73 11.49 14.61 -4.39
CA ASP A 73 11.32 16.01 -4.76
C ASP A 73 11.11 16.27 -6.27
N GLN A 74 10.31 15.41 -6.93
CA GLN A 74 9.95 15.61 -8.33
C GLN A 74 8.57 16.23 -8.51
N GLN A 75 8.53 17.25 -9.37
CA GLN A 75 7.31 17.90 -9.79
C GLN A 75 6.55 17.09 -10.85
N VAL A 76 5.23 17.33 -10.92
CA VAL A 76 4.39 16.81 -12.01
C VAL A 76 4.93 17.28 -13.35
N GLY A 77 4.99 16.37 -14.32
CA GLY A 77 5.48 16.66 -15.67
C GLY A 77 6.99 16.54 -15.84
N ALA A 78 7.75 16.23 -14.78
CA ALA A 78 9.19 15.94 -14.91
C ALA A 78 9.47 14.63 -15.68
N VAL A 79 8.51 13.70 -15.73
CA VAL A 79 8.63 12.41 -16.42
C VAL A 79 7.31 11.99 -17.07
N GLY A 80 7.34 10.95 -17.92
CA GLY A 80 6.14 10.27 -18.44
C GLY A 80 5.41 10.96 -19.61
N ASN A 81 5.71 12.23 -19.87
CA ASN A 81 5.22 12.94 -21.06
C ASN A 81 6.30 13.86 -21.65
N ALA A 82 6.79 13.54 -22.84
CA ALA A 82 7.86 14.29 -23.49
C ALA A 82 7.48 15.74 -23.82
N MET A 83 6.22 15.99 -24.17
CA MET A 83 5.75 17.35 -24.50
C MET A 83 5.73 18.27 -23.28
N ILE A 84 5.41 17.74 -22.10
CA ILE A 84 5.42 18.51 -20.85
C ILE A 84 6.86 18.74 -20.38
N GLN A 85 7.70 17.70 -20.45
CA GLN A 85 9.10 17.73 -20.03
C GLN A 85 9.94 18.78 -20.74
N GLN A 86 9.68 19.02 -22.04
CA GLN A 86 10.41 20.02 -22.82
C GLN A 86 10.34 21.42 -22.19
N ASN A 87 9.22 21.76 -21.54
CA ASN A 87 9.05 23.04 -20.86
C ASN A 87 9.90 23.15 -19.58
N LEU A 88 10.36 22.03 -19.04
CA LEU A 88 11.15 21.92 -17.81
C LEU A 88 12.63 21.60 -18.08
N GLY A 89 13.00 21.32 -19.33
CA GLY A 89 14.35 20.93 -19.71
C GLY A 89 14.72 19.48 -19.37
N TYR A 90 13.74 18.62 -19.07
CA TYR A 90 13.97 17.20 -18.77
C TYR A 90 13.91 16.32 -20.01
N THR A 91 14.60 15.18 -19.97
CA THR A 91 14.52 14.14 -21.02
C THR A 91 14.67 12.76 -20.38
N THR A 92 13.57 11.98 -20.36
CA THR A 92 13.51 10.66 -19.72
C THR A 92 12.97 9.57 -20.67
N PRO A 93 13.73 9.16 -21.71
CA PRO A 93 13.21 8.27 -22.76
C PRO A 93 12.70 6.92 -22.24
N ASN A 94 13.36 6.33 -21.24
CA ASN A 94 12.94 5.05 -20.67
C ASN A 94 11.62 5.16 -19.89
N ILE A 95 11.43 6.25 -19.12
CA ILE A 95 10.20 6.46 -18.34
C ILE A 95 9.05 6.87 -19.27
N ASN A 96 9.35 7.64 -20.32
CA ASN A 96 8.36 7.96 -21.36
C ASN A 96 7.85 6.71 -22.08
N LYS A 97 8.76 5.78 -22.40
CA LYS A 97 8.38 4.50 -22.98
C LYS A 97 7.50 3.69 -22.02
N MET A 98 7.91 3.58 -20.76
CA MET A 98 7.12 2.88 -19.72
C MET A 98 5.73 3.50 -19.54
N ALA A 99 5.61 4.82 -19.55
CA ALA A 99 4.33 5.52 -19.48
C ALA A 99 3.45 5.29 -20.72
N ALA A 100 4.05 5.14 -21.91
CA ALA A 100 3.33 4.87 -23.15
C ALA A 100 2.87 3.40 -23.28
N GLU A 101 3.64 2.46 -22.72
CA GLU A 101 3.33 1.02 -22.73
C GLU A 101 2.44 0.60 -21.55
N GLY A 102 2.29 1.46 -20.54
CA GLY A 102 1.56 1.19 -19.31
C GLY A 102 0.47 2.23 -19.02
N ILE A 103 0.23 2.45 -17.72
CA ILE A 103 -0.73 3.43 -17.23
C ILE A 103 0.02 4.68 -16.76
N ASN A 104 -0.41 5.85 -17.22
CA ASN A 104 0.06 7.14 -16.74
C ASN A 104 -1.08 7.90 -16.08
N PHE A 105 -0.97 8.17 -14.78
CA PHE A 105 -2.03 8.80 -14.00
C PHE A 105 -1.98 10.33 -14.13
N SER A 106 -3.05 10.93 -14.65
CA SER A 106 -3.23 12.38 -14.65
C SER A 106 -3.60 12.95 -13.27
N ARG A 107 -4.02 12.09 -12.34
CA ARG A 107 -4.45 12.44 -10.98
C ARG A 107 -3.87 11.45 -9.98
N MET A 108 -2.66 11.75 -9.52
CA MET A 108 -1.99 11.05 -8.43
C MET A 108 -1.58 12.10 -7.39
N TYR A 109 -1.92 11.87 -6.14
CA TYR A 109 -1.69 12.82 -5.04
C TYR A 109 -0.72 12.23 -4.02
N SER A 110 0.02 13.10 -3.35
CA SER A 110 0.95 12.76 -2.27
C SER A 110 0.77 13.76 -1.12
N GLU A 111 1.32 13.45 0.03
CA GLU A 111 1.38 14.37 1.15
C GLU A 111 2.44 15.45 0.88
N PRO A 112 2.34 16.64 1.49
CA PRO A 112 3.16 17.79 1.12
C PRO A 112 4.64 17.68 1.49
N ALA A 113 5.06 16.59 2.16
CA ALA A 113 6.44 16.40 2.59
C ALA A 113 6.87 14.92 2.56
N CYS A 114 8.18 14.69 2.62
CA CYS A 114 8.80 13.37 2.49
C CYS A 114 8.31 12.36 3.55
N THR A 115 8.41 12.71 4.84
CA THR A 115 7.99 11.85 5.96
C THR A 115 6.52 11.44 5.90
N PRO A 116 5.54 12.36 5.78
CA PRO A 116 4.14 11.97 5.67
C PRO A 116 3.84 11.16 4.40
N THR A 117 4.43 11.52 3.24
CA THR A 117 4.22 10.75 1.99
C THR A 117 4.70 9.32 2.13
N ARG A 118 5.90 9.12 2.70
CA ARG A 118 6.49 7.79 2.90
C ARG A 118 5.69 6.99 3.93
N ALA A 119 5.25 7.62 5.03
CA ALA A 119 4.40 6.97 6.02
C ALA A 119 3.05 6.54 5.43
N ALA A 120 2.41 7.41 4.65
CA ALA A 120 1.14 7.10 3.98
C ALA A 120 1.29 5.96 2.98
N PHE A 121 2.34 5.98 2.16
CA PHE A 121 2.62 4.90 1.21
C PHE A 121 2.87 3.57 1.91
N LEU A 122 3.73 3.54 2.93
CA LEU A 122 4.10 2.31 3.60
C LEU A 122 2.91 1.67 4.33
N THR A 123 2.05 2.47 4.96
CA THR A 123 0.96 1.98 5.82
C THR A 123 -0.42 1.96 5.17
N GLY A 124 -0.59 2.62 4.01
CA GLY A 124 -1.90 2.84 3.41
C GLY A 124 -2.82 3.74 4.23
N ARG A 125 -2.30 4.50 5.21
CA ARG A 125 -3.08 5.29 6.17
C ARG A 125 -2.70 6.76 6.12
N HIS A 126 -3.67 7.64 6.37
CA HIS A 126 -3.37 9.06 6.51
C HIS A 126 -2.36 9.31 7.65
N PRO A 127 -1.31 10.14 7.44
CA PRO A 127 -0.24 10.33 8.43
C PRO A 127 -0.70 10.87 9.78
N VAL A 128 -1.83 11.59 9.80
CA VAL A 128 -2.44 12.06 11.06
C VAL A 128 -2.81 10.90 12.00
N ARG A 129 -3.05 9.70 11.47
CA ARG A 129 -3.42 8.51 12.26
C ARG A 129 -2.23 7.82 12.92
N ASN A 130 -1.04 7.95 12.33
CA ASN A 130 0.19 7.32 12.83
C ASN A 130 1.22 8.34 13.38
N GLY A 131 0.84 9.61 13.47
CA GLY A 131 1.68 10.68 14.04
C GLY A 131 2.76 11.23 13.11
N MET A 132 2.84 10.76 11.87
CA MET A 132 3.91 11.13 10.91
C MET A 132 3.59 12.38 10.08
N ALA A 133 2.99 13.41 10.70
CA ALA A 133 2.48 14.59 9.99
C ALA A 133 3.56 15.66 9.68
N VAL A 134 4.75 15.55 10.29
CA VAL A 134 5.85 16.51 10.13
C VAL A 134 7.09 15.84 9.60
N VAL A 135 7.99 16.61 8.98
CA VAL A 135 9.28 16.12 8.50
C VAL A 135 10.12 15.69 9.70
N GLY A 136 10.56 14.45 9.70
CA GLY A 136 11.47 13.93 10.70
C GLY A 136 12.87 14.50 10.54
N MET A 137 13.46 14.96 11.63
CA MET A 137 14.81 15.52 11.67
C MET A 137 15.81 14.53 12.30
N PRO A 138 17.11 14.67 12.01
CA PRO A 138 18.15 13.94 12.74
C PRO A 138 18.07 14.22 14.25
N HIS A 139 18.27 13.19 15.08
CA HIS A 139 18.18 13.24 16.56
C HIS A 139 16.77 13.40 17.14
N GLU A 140 15.75 12.87 16.46
CA GLU A 140 14.41 12.74 17.03
C GLU A 140 14.19 11.39 17.73
N PHE A 141 13.31 11.39 18.74
CA PHE A 141 12.88 10.18 19.44
C PHE A 141 11.51 9.68 18.98
N SER A 142 11.04 10.19 17.83
CA SER A 142 9.80 9.82 17.16
C SER A 142 10.09 9.18 15.81
N GLY A 143 9.16 8.34 15.36
CA GLY A 143 9.22 7.65 14.09
C GLY A 143 7.93 6.89 13.83
N LEU A 144 7.88 6.15 12.73
CA LEU A 144 6.74 5.28 12.46
C LEU A 144 6.61 4.27 13.61
N SER A 145 5.40 4.16 14.18
CA SER A 145 5.14 3.21 15.27
C SER A 145 5.46 1.79 14.82
N ALA A 146 6.07 0.99 15.70
CA ALA A 146 6.31 -0.43 15.46
C ALA A 146 5.02 -1.27 15.42
N GLU A 147 3.88 -0.68 15.82
CA GLU A 147 2.56 -1.33 15.72
C GLU A 147 1.87 -1.09 14.37
N GLU A 148 2.39 -0.19 13.53
CA GLU A 148 1.84 0.01 12.18
C GLU A 148 2.33 -1.10 11.24
N VAL A 149 1.42 -1.63 10.43
CA VAL A 149 1.73 -2.66 9.44
C VAL A 149 2.09 -1.99 8.12
N THR A 150 3.24 -2.38 7.56
CA THR A 150 3.74 -1.86 6.30
C THR A 150 3.42 -2.79 5.13
N ILE A 151 3.38 -2.25 3.91
CA ILE A 151 3.26 -3.03 2.67
C ILE A 151 4.37 -4.08 2.54
N ALA A 152 5.56 -3.81 3.07
CA ALA A 152 6.67 -4.76 3.08
C ALA A 152 6.39 -5.98 3.96
N GLU A 153 5.75 -5.79 5.12
CA GLU A 153 5.34 -6.89 6.00
C GLU A 153 4.23 -7.73 5.36
N VAL A 154 3.20 -7.06 4.80
CA VAL A 154 2.11 -7.74 4.08
C VAL A 154 2.65 -8.58 2.91
N LEU A 155 3.58 -8.03 2.12
CA LEU A 155 4.21 -8.76 1.02
C LEU A 155 5.11 -9.91 1.54
N SER A 156 5.82 -9.70 2.64
CA SER A 156 6.66 -10.74 3.24
C SER A 156 5.83 -11.93 3.73
N GLU A 157 4.68 -11.68 4.38
CA GLU A 157 3.72 -12.73 4.78
C GLU A 157 3.16 -13.48 3.56
N ALA A 158 2.99 -12.81 2.43
CA ALA A 158 2.60 -13.42 1.16
C ALA A 158 3.74 -14.19 0.44
N GLY A 159 4.94 -14.26 1.04
CA GLY A 159 6.09 -15.01 0.53
C GLY A 159 7.03 -14.22 -0.39
N TYR A 160 6.90 -12.90 -0.46
CA TYR A 160 7.86 -12.05 -1.18
C TYR A 160 9.12 -11.79 -0.36
N ALA A 161 10.26 -11.69 -1.04
CA ALA A 161 11.46 -11.10 -0.48
C ALA A 161 11.37 -9.57 -0.60
N THR A 162 11.45 -8.87 0.52
CA THR A 162 11.34 -7.40 0.60
C THR A 162 12.66 -6.75 1.01
N ALA A 163 12.93 -5.55 0.51
CA ALA A 163 14.16 -4.77 0.72
C ALA A 163 13.88 -3.26 0.68
#